data_AF-A0A7V9VBM3-F1
#
_entry.id   AF-A0A7V9VBM3-F1
#
_cell.length_a   1.000
_cell.length_b   1.000
_cell.length_c   1.000
_cell.angle_alpha   90.00
_cell.angle_beta   90.00
_cell.angle_gamma   90.00
#
_symmetry.space_group_name_H-M   'P 1'
#
loop_
_entity.id
_entity.type
_entity.pdbx_description
1 polymer ?
#
loop_
_entity_poly.entity_id
_entity_poly.type
_entity_poly.pdbx_seq_one_letter_code
_entity_poly.pdbx_strand_id
1 'polypeptide(L)'
;MGGLVIGSDDGMGLTGARRPLRVLGIGGSMRLGSKSLGALESALALAREAGAETTLASVRDLALPVYDPTIGLDGQPESLRWLVDQVRAAD
;
A
#
# COMPACT_ATOMS: atom_id res chain seq x y z
N MET A 1 -17.34 -9.26 -52.70
CA MET A 1 -17.19 -7.93 -52.07
C MET A 1 -17.60 -8.09 -50.63
N GLY A 2 -16.68 -8.30 -49.69
CA GLY A 2 -15.81 -7.26 -49.13
C GLY A 2 -16.38 -6.94 -47.75
N GLY A 3 -15.68 -7.01 -46.63
CA GLY A 3 -14.27 -7.28 -46.43
C GLY A 3 -14.02 -7.88 -45.04
N LEU A 4 -12.86 -8.51 -44.96
CA LEU A 4 -12.15 -8.90 -43.77
C LEU A 4 -11.81 -7.65 -42.95
N VAL A 5 -12.28 -7.57 -41.71
CA VAL A 5 -11.66 -6.71 -40.70
C VAL A 5 -10.74 -7.59 -39.88
N ILE A 6 -9.45 -7.52 -40.17
CA ILE A 6 -8.41 -7.98 -39.24
C ILE A 6 -8.40 -6.96 -38.12
N GLY A 7 -9.12 -7.24 -37.04
CA GLY A 7 -8.88 -6.57 -35.77
C GLY A 7 -7.58 -7.11 -35.22
N SER A 8 -6.55 -6.26 -35.20
CA SER A 8 -5.26 -6.56 -34.57
C SER A 8 -5.48 -6.95 -33.11
N ASP A 9 -5.02 -8.15 -32.78
CA ASP A 9 -4.91 -8.66 -31.42
C ASP A 9 -3.72 -7.97 -30.74
N ASP A 10 -3.91 -6.74 -30.28
CA ASP A 10 -2.98 -6.11 -29.34
C ASP A 10 -3.46 -6.47 -27.93
N GLY A 11 -2.85 -7.54 -27.41
CA GLY A 11 -3.23 -8.17 -26.14
C GLY A 11 -3.30 -7.20 -24.96
N MET A 12 -4.49 -7.08 -24.38
CA MET A 12 -4.70 -6.81 -22.95
C MET A 12 -6.16 -7.12 -22.61
N GLY A 13 -6.44 -8.41 -22.41
CA GLY A 13 -7.66 -8.80 -21.73
C GLY A 13 -7.62 -8.29 -20.30
N LEU A 14 -8.64 -7.50 -19.91
CA LEU A 14 -9.37 -7.53 -18.63
C LEU A 14 -10.33 -6.32 -18.56
N THR A 15 -11.42 -6.37 -19.31
CA THR A 15 -12.62 -5.53 -19.07
C THR A 15 -13.43 -6.13 -17.91
N GLY A 16 -12.81 -6.17 -16.74
CA GLY A 16 -13.50 -6.21 -15.45
C GLY A 16 -13.13 -4.92 -14.73
N ALA A 17 -14.08 -4.26 -14.08
CA ALA A 17 -13.77 -3.10 -13.25
C ALA A 17 -12.77 -3.52 -12.17
N ARG A 18 -11.47 -3.29 -12.43
CA ARG A 18 -10.41 -3.70 -11.52
C ARG A 18 -10.42 -2.72 -10.38
N ARG A 19 -10.71 -3.20 -9.17
CA ARG A 19 -10.62 -2.36 -7.97
C ARG A 19 -9.22 -1.73 -7.91
N PRO A 20 -9.11 -0.46 -7.47
CA PRO A 20 -7.82 0.19 -7.35
C PRO A 20 -6.90 -0.64 -6.45
N LEU A 21 -5.61 -0.72 -6.82
CA LEU A 21 -4.60 -1.39 -6.00
C LEU A 21 -4.45 -0.65 -4.67
N ARG A 22 -4.34 -1.39 -3.58
CA ARG A 22 -4.12 -0.87 -2.22
C ARG A 22 -2.65 -0.98 -1.86
N VAL A 23 -1.96 0.14 -1.86
CA VAL A 23 -0.52 0.21 -1.59
C VAL A 23 -0.28 0.76 -0.19
N LEU A 24 0.30 -0.06 0.69
CA LEU A 24 0.75 0.35 2.02
C LEU A 24 2.26 0.62 2.00
N GLY A 25 2.67 1.86 2.28
CA GLY A 25 4.07 2.19 2.53
C GLY A 25 4.40 2.15 4.02
N ILE A 26 5.44 1.41 4.42
CA ILE A 26 5.89 1.31 5.81
C ILE A 26 7.21 2.05 6.00
N GLY A 27 7.19 3.14 6.76
CA GLY A 27 8.37 3.97 7.04
C GLY A 27 9.02 3.61 8.38
N GLY A 28 10.18 2.96 8.37
CA GLY A 28 10.86 2.47 9.59
C GLY A 28 11.70 3.49 10.37
N SER A 29 11.75 4.75 9.96
CA SER A 29 12.65 5.74 10.56
C SER A 29 11.99 6.47 11.74
N MET A 30 12.70 6.53 12.87
CA MET A 30 12.32 7.35 14.03
C MET A 30 12.80 8.81 13.95
N ARG A 31 13.67 9.11 12.98
CA ARG A 31 14.30 10.43 12.84
C ARG A 31 13.37 11.41 12.12
N LEU A 32 13.23 12.61 12.67
CA LEU A 32 12.62 13.73 11.94
C LEU A 32 13.46 14.05 10.69
N GLY A 33 12.80 14.32 9.56
CA GLY A 33 13.49 14.63 8.30
C GLY A 33 14.16 13.43 7.63
N SER A 34 13.64 12.21 7.84
CA SER A 34 14.17 11.00 7.20
C SER A 34 14.07 11.05 5.68
N LYS A 35 15.20 10.95 4.97
CA LYS A 35 15.24 10.91 3.50
C LYS A 35 14.51 9.71 2.91
N SER A 36 14.59 8.55 3.59
CA SER A 36 13.86 7.36 3.15
C SER A 36 12.35 7.50 3.33
N LEU A 37 11.89 8.24 4.35
CA LEU A 37 10.48 8.54 4.54
C LEU A 37 9.99 9.48 3.42
N GLY A 38 10.73 10.56 3.14
CA GLY A 38 10.39 11.47 2.04
C GLY A 38 10.39 10.79 0.66
N ALA A 39 11.31 9.85 0.42
CA ALA A 39 11.31 9.04 -0.80
C ALA A 39 10.08 8.11 -0.88
N LEU A 40 9.71 7.49 0.25
CA LEU A 40 8.51 6.64 0.35
C LEU A 40 7.22 7.44 0.11
N GLU A 41 7.08 8.60 0.73
CA GLU A 41 5.95 9.52 0.51
C GLU A 41 5.83 9.92 -0.96
N SER A 42 6.95 10.21 -1.62
CA SER A 42 6.98 10.54 -3.05
C SER A 42 6.53 9.35 -3.91
N ALA A 43 6.97 8.13 -3.59
CA ALA A 43 6.55 6.92 -4.30
C ALA A 43 5.04 6.65 -4.14
N LEU A 44 4.50 6.84 -2.94
CA LEU A 44 3.06 6.72 -2.70
C LEU A 44 2.26 7.79 -3.45
N ALA A 45 2.76 9.03 -3.52
CA ALA A 45 2.12 10.08 -4.31
C ALA A 45 2.01 9.69 -5.80
N LEU A 46 3.09 9.16 -6.39
CA LEU A 46 3.11 8.66 -7.76
C LEU A 46 2.16 7.46 -7.96
N ALA A 47 2.11 6.53 -7.01
CA ALA A 47 1.18 5.40 -7.07
C ALA A 47 -0.29 5.87 -7.03
N ARG A 48 -0.60 6.87 -6.19
CA ARG A 48 -1.92 7.48 -6.13
C ARG A 48 -2.30 8.17 -7.44
N GLU A 49 -1.36 8.89 -8.05
CA GLU A 49 -1.55 9.50 -9.38
C GLU A 49 -1.82 8.46 -10.47
N ALA A 50 -1.24 7.25 -10.34
CA ALA A 50 -1.52 6.11 -11.21
C ALA A 50 -2.84 5.38 -10.90
N GLY A 51 -3.62 5.85 -9.92
CA GLY A 51 -4.95 5.30 -9.58
C GLY A 51 -4.95 4.28 -8.44
N ALA A 52 -3.87 4.16 -7.66
CA ALA A 52 -3.85 3.33 -6.46
C ALA A 52 -4.50 4.04 -5.25
N GLU A 53 -5.10 3.26 -4.36
CA GLU A 53 -5.38 3.67 -2.97
C GLU A 53 -4.08 3.52 -2.17
N THR A 54 -3.59 4.61 -1.58
CA THR A 54 -2.28 4.59 -0.89
C THR A 54 -2.42 4.96 0.58
N THR A 55 -1.74 4.22 1.46
CA THR A 55 -1.67 4.51 2.91
C THR A 55 -0.22 4.52 3.37
N LEU A 56 0.12 5.44 4.28
CA LEU A 56 1.45 5.52 4.90
C LEU A 56 1.37 5.08 6.37
N ALA A 57 2.22 4.12 6.74
CA ALA A 57 2.44 3.63 8.08
C ALA A 57 3.85 4.01 8.55
N SER A 58 3.98 5.18 9.16
CA SER A 58 5.24 5.66 9.76
C SER A 58 5.38 5.08 11.17
N VAL A 59 6.45 4.30 11.42
CA VAL A 59 6.68 3.67 12.73
C VAL A 59 6.85 4.73 13.84
N ARG A 60 7.34 5.92 13.50
CA ARG A 60 7.42 7.06 14.42
C ARG A 60 6.05 7.51 14.90
N ASP A 61 5.08 7.60 14.00
CA ASP A 61 3.73 8.11 14.30
C ASP A 61 2.85 7.02 14.91
N LEU A 62 3.09 5.76 14.54
CA LEU A 62 2.40 4.60 15.10
C LEU A 62 2.81 4.29 16.54
N ALA A 63 3.97 4.80 16.97
CA ALA A 63 4.52 4.59 18.31
C ALA A 63 4.41 3.12 18.77
N LEU A 64 4.83 2.21 17.88
CA LEU A 64 4.67 0.77 18.10
C LEU A 64 5.38 0.33 19.38
N PRO A 65 4.81 -0.63 20.13
CA PRO A 65 5.40 -1.11 21.37
C PRO A 65 6.70 -1.87 21.07
N VAL A 66 7.58 -1.93 22.07
CA VAL A 66 8.69 -2.88 22.03
C VAL A 66 8.11 -4.29 22.02
N TYR A 67 8.68 -5.16 21.21
CA TYR A 67 8.24 -6.56 21.15
C TYR A 67 8.36 -7.22 22.53
N ASP A 68 7.26 -7.82 22.98
CA ASP A 68 7.18 -8.59 24.20
C ASP A 68 6.37 -9.87 23.92
N PRO A 69 6.98 -11.07 24.00
CA PRO A 69 6.30 -12.34 23.70
C PRO A 69 5.24 -12.72 24.75
N THR A 70 5.19 -12.04 25.89
CA THR A 70 4.20 -12.28 26.94
C THR A 70 2.88 -11.55 26.68
N ILE A 71 2.89 -10.54 25.79
CA ILE A 71 1.70 -9.78 25.42
C ILE A 71 0.97 -10.50 24.28
N GLY A 72 -0.15 -11.14 24.61
CA GLY A 72 -1.06 -11.72 23.63
C GLY A 72 -1.72 -10.65 22.72
N LEU A 73 -2.34 -11.09 21.61
CA LEU A 73 -2.93 -10.20 20.61
C LEU A 73 -3.96 -9.21 21.20
N ASP A 74 -4.75 -9.64 22.18
CA ASP A 74 -5.76 -8.80 22.85
C ASP A 74 -5.14 -7.67 23.68
N GLY A 75 -3.88 -7.82 24.10
CA GLY A 75 -3.13 -6.81 24.84
C GLY A 75 -2.40 -5.80 23.97
N GLN A 76 -2.50 -5.91 22.64
CA GLN A 76 -1.76 -5.06 21.71
C GLN A 76 -2.46 -3.71 21.48
N PRO A 77 -1.69 -2.61 21.31
CA PRO A 77 -2.25 -1.29 21.11
C PRO A 77 -3.03 -1.22 19.79
N GLU A 78 -3.95 -0.27 19.71
CA GLU A 78 -4.76 -0.03 18.52
C GLU A 78 -3.92 0.25 17.28
N SER A 79 -2.80 0.97 17.42
CA SER A 79 -1.90 1.28 16.29
C SER A 79 -1.29 0.03 15.66
N LEU A 80 -0.97 -1.01 16.46
CA LEU A 80 -0.50 -2.29 15.93
C LEU A 80 -1.64 -3.05 15.24
N ARG A 81 -2.83 -3.07 15.83
CA ARG A 81 -4.02 -3.72 15.24
C ARG A 81 -4.38 -3.08 13.91
N TRP A 82 -4.42 -1.76 13.86
CA TRP A 82 -4.61 -0.99 12.63
C TRP A 82 -3.55 -1.33 11.58
N LEU A 83 -2.26 -1.38 11.96
CA LEU A 83 -1.19 -1.73 11.03
C LEU A 83 -1.37 -3.13 10.44
N VAL A 84 -1.73 -4.11 11.27
CA VAL A 84 -2.03 -5.49 10.81
C VAL A 84 -3.20 -5.50 9.82
N ASP A 85 -4.25 -4.73 10.09
CA ASP A 85 -5.39 -4.63 9.18
C ASP A 85 -5.02 -3.95 7.86
N GLN A 86 -4.17 -2.91 7.88
CA GLN A 86 -3.65 -2.30 6.65
C GLN A 86 -2.78 -3.28 5.85
N VAL A 87 -1.92 -4.05 6.51
CA VAL A 87 -1.08 -5.07 5.85
C VAL A 87 -1.95 -6.14 5.19
N ARG A 88 -3.03 -6.58 5.86
CA ARG A 88 -3.98 -7.55 5.29
C ARG A 88 -4.79 -6.99 4.12
N ALA A 89 -5.03 -5.69 4.10
CA ALA A 89 -5.82 -5.03 3.08
C ALA A 89 -5.01 -4.60 1.85
N ALA A 90 -3.68 -4.56 1.94
CA ALA A 90 -2.78 -4.22 0.85
C ALA A 90 -2.70 -5.35 -0.19
N ASP A 91 -2.47 -4.98 -1.45
CA ASP A 91 -2.30 -5.90 -2.60
C ASP A 91 -0.82 -6.22 -2.89
#